data_AF-A0A521YWJ7-F1
#
_entry.id   AF-A0A521YWJ7-F1
#
_cell.length_a   1.000
_cell.length_b   1.000
_cell.length_c   1.000
_cell.angle_alpha   90.00
_cell.angle_beta   90.00
_cell.angle_gamma   90.00
#
_symmetry.space_group_name_H-M   'P 1'
#
loop_
_entity.id
_entity.type
_entity.pdbx_description
1 polymer ?
#
loop_
_entity_poly.entity_id
_entity_poly.type
_entity_poly.pdbx_seq_one_letter_code
_entity_poly.pdbx_strand_id
1 'polypeptide(L)'
;MSTVSPRPVVAVLQQHAEEVAVLRHIRAVLLRAPHVQLHRLRRLDDRIAAHLDGLHEAGVAGLACLRQELAEPSAGVMFALSVLALQTRDATTLTQLVTLAATLPQAERGFLSALGWVSAEDLQGTVRALLGSKVPRHRAWALSACAMHRVDPGTVLQQATQDADAFVRASAWRVAGQLGRLDLAEGARQALVSSQGDAQRAAAWALTLWGQGQSDLVRQALLALQDGQALPPQAAHRLAIMAAPLDWGREQVRALAAQAEASPLHKRRMMRMVAWVGDVQVLPWLIHHMADEKWARLAGEAFSLICGLDLSAAELERAQDDTPVASAGPSDEPDNDEVGLDEDDSLPWPDPLRVQAWWQAHGGRFVQGQRYFMGEPPHLAHALTVLSQGAQRQRIMAAEYLCLLQPGSKLFPVAAPAWRQRRWLSDVSGAA
;
A
#
# COMPACT_ATOMS: atom_id res chain seq x y z
N MET A 1 -9.43 -17.61 -48.80
CA MET A 1 -10.54 -17.31 -47.88
C MET A 1 -10.13 -16.12 -47.04
N SER A 2 -10.57 -14.92 -47.41
CA SER A 2 -10.27 -13.70 -46.67
C SER A 2 -11.06 -13.73 -45.37
N THR A 3 -10.38 -13.86 -44.24
CA THR A 3 -10.97 -13.66 -42.92
C THR A 3 -11.33 -12.18 -42.82
N VAL A 4 -12.60 -11.86 -43.05
CA VAL A 4 -13.15 -10.54 -42.76
C VAL A 4 -13.13 -10.40 -41.24
N SER A 5 -12.09 -9.77 -40.70
CA SER A 5 -12.10 -9.36 -39.30
C SER A 5 -13.28 -8.40 -39.12
N PRO A 6 -14.24 -8.70 -38.23
CA PRO A 6 -15.40 -7.82 -38.02
C PRO A 6 -14.90 -6.44 -37.60
N ARG A 7 -15.51 -5.38 -38.15
CA ARG A 7 -15.16 -4.01 -37.77
C ARG A 7 -15.42 -3.83 -36.27
N PRO A 8 -14.48 -3.25 -35.50
CA PRO A 8 -14.69 -2.98 -34.09
C PRO A 8 -15.89 -2.06 -33.90
N VAL A 9 -16.78 -2.40 -32.97
CA VAL A 9 -17.88 -1.52 -32.59
C VAL A 9 -17.31 -0.44 -31.67
N VAL A 10 -17.23 0.80 -32.17
CA VAL A 10 -16.57 1.92 -31.47
C VAL A 10 -17.11 2.12 -30.05
N ALA A 11 -18.42 2.01 -29.86
CA ALA A 11 -19.06 2.12 -28.55
C ALA A 11 -18.56 1.06 -27.53
N VAL A 12 -18.25 -0.15 -28.00
CA VAL A 12 -17.70 -1.21 -27.13
C VAL A 12 -16.26 -0.89 -26.72
N LEU A 13 -15.47 -0.31 -27.62
CA LEU A 13 -14.10 0.13 -27.29
C LEU A 13 -14.08 1.30 -26.31
N GLN A 14 -15.01 2.25 -26.47
CA GLN A 14 -15.21 3.35 -25.52
C GLN A 14 -15.54 2.81 -24.13
N GLN A 15 -16.48 1.86 -24.06
CA GLN A 15 -16.80 1.19 -22.80
C GLN A 15 -15.58 0.48 -22.19
N HIS A 16 -14.76 -0.23 -22.98
CA HIS A 16 -13.54 -0.83 -22.44
C HIS A 16 -12.56 0.22 -21.90
N ALA A 17 -12.36 1.35 -22.60
CA ALA A 17 -11.48 2.42 -22.18
C ALA A 17 -11.94 3.07 -20.86
N GLU A 18 -13.23 3.40 -20.76
CA GLU A 18 -13.86 3.96 -19.56
C GLU A 18 -13.76 2.99 -18.37
N GLU A 19 -14.13 1.72 -18.57
CA GLU A 19 -14.14 0.71 -17.52
C GLU A 19 -12.74 0.41 -16.96
N VAL A 20 -11.70 0.31 -17.80
CA VAL A 20 -10.32 0.15 -17.29
C VAL A 20 -9.93 1.33 -16.39
N ALA A 21 -10.28 2.55 -16.79
CA ALA A 21 -9.92 3.74 -16.03
C ALA A 21 -10.58 3.74 -14.64
N VAL A 22 -11.88 3.42 -14.59
CA VAL A 22 -12.66 3.29 -13.35
C VAL A 22 -12.14 2.14 -12.49
N LEU A 23 -11.96 0.94 -13.06
CA LEU A 23 -11.50 -0.24 -12.32
C LEU A 23 -10.10 -0.05 -11.74
N ARG A 24 -9.20 0.66 -12.44
CA ARG A 24 -7.89 1.03 -11.88
C ARG A 24 -8.04 1.94 -10.67
N HIS A 25 -8.96 2.90 -10.70
CA HIS A 25 -9.24 3.76 -9.55
C HIS A 25 -9.73 2.92 -8.36
N ILE A 26 -10.73 2.05 -8.58
CA ILE A 26 -11.24 1.12 -7.57
C ILE A 26 -10.09 0.28 -7.01
N ARG A 27 -9.21 -0.24 -7.87
CA ARG A 27 -8.04 -1.02 -7.44
C ARG A 27 -7.15 -0.24 -6.48
N ALA A 28 -6.86 1.03 -6.79
CA ALA A 28 -6.02 1.88 -5.93
C ALA A 28 -6.63 2.15 -4.54
N VAL A 29 -7.96 2.11 -4.42
CA VAL A 29 -8.68 2.16 -3.14
C VAL A 29 -8.58 0.80 -2.44
N LEU A 30 -8.91 -0.30 -3.13
CA LEU A 30 -8.92 -1.65 -2.56
C LEU A 30 -7.55 -2.14 -2.08
N LEU A 31 -6.46 -1.64 -2.66
CA LEU A 31 -5.09 -1.92 -2.19
C LEU A 31 -4.81 -1.43 -0.76
N ARG A 32 -5.67 -0.56 -0.21
CA ARG A 32 -5.58 -0.01 1.15
C ARG A 32 -6.83 -0.30 1.97
N ALA A 33 -7.76 -1.09 1.44
CA ALA A 33 -9.02 -1.40 2.08
C ALA A 33 -8.84 -2.42 3.23
N PRO A 34 -9.67 -2.33 4.29
CA PRO A 34 -9.53 -3.17 5.48
C PRO A 34 -10.06 -4.60 5.30
N HIS A 35 -10.94 -4.84 4.32
CA HIS A 35 -11.71 -6.09 4.17
C HIS A 35 -11.31 -6.92 2.93
N VAL A 36 -10.43 -6.40 2.07
CA VAL A 36 -10.14 -7.03 0.77
C VAL A 36 -9.06 -8.08 0.92
N GLN A 37 -9.43 -9.35 0.75
CA GLN A 37 -8.50 -10.46 0.63
C GLN A 37 -7.95 -10.61 -0.80
N LEU A 38 -6.84 -11.35 -0.96
CA LEU A 38 -6.16 -11.52 -2.24
C LEU A 38 -7.08 -12.09 -3.34
N HIS A 39 -7.99 -13.01 -3.02
CA HIS A 39 -8.89 -13.60 -4.01
C HIS A 39 -9.92 -12.58 -4.56
N ARG A 40 -10.35 -11.60 -3.74
CA ARG A 40 -11.23 -10.51 -4.19
C ARG A 40 -10.47 -9.52 -5.05
N LEU A 41 -9.23 -9.20 -4.67
CA LEU A 41 -8.32 -8.40 -5.50
C LEU A 41 -8.07 -9.08 -6.85
N ARG A 42 -7.94 -10.42 -6.88
CA ARG A 42 -7.82 -11.19 -8.13
C ARG A 42 -9.01 -11.01 -9.06
N ARG A 43 -10.24 -11.07 -8.54
CA ARG A 43 -11.45 -10.85 -9.36
C ARG A 43 -11.45 -9.47 -10.01
N LEU A 44 -11.02 -8.44 -9.28
CA LEU A 44 -10.89 -7.09 -9.85
C LEU A 44 -9.79 -7.03 -10.90
N ASP A 45 -8.63 -7.63 -10.62
CA ASP A 45 -7.52 -7.67 -11.57
C ASP A 45 -7.88 -8.43 -12.86
N ASP A 46 -8.71 -9.48 -12.77
CA ASP A 46 -9.23 -10.21 -13.92
C ASP A 46 -10.15 -9.36 -14.79
N ARG A 47 -11.00 -8.52 -14.18
CA ARG A 47 -11.84 -7.56 -14.92
C ARG A 47 -10.98 -6.53 -15.64
N ILE A 48 -9.98 -5.95 -14.95
CA ILE A 48 -9.05 -4.99 -15.56
C ILE A 48 -8.33 -5.62 -16.75
N ALA A 49 -7.81 -6.84 -16.59
CA ALA A 49 -7.14 -7.57 -17.67
C ALA A 49 -8.08 -7.78 -18.88
N ALA A 50 -9.32 -8.23 -18.65
CA ALA A 50 -10.27 -8.47 -19.74
C ALA A 50 -10.57 -7.22 -20.57
N HIS A 51 -10.72 -6.04 -19.94
CA HIS A 51 -10.94 -4.80 -20.71
C HIS A 51 -9.65 -4.32 -21.42
N LEU A 52 -8.48 -4.50 -20.82
CA LEU A 52 -7.20 -4.23 -21.48
C LEU A 52 -6.99 -5.13 -22.70
N ASP A 53 -7.31 -6.42 -22.58
CA ASP A 53 -7.21 -7.40 -23.67
C ASP A 53 -8.18 -7.01 -24.81
N GLY A 54 -9.43 -6.62 -24.50
CA GLY A 54 -10.37 -6.13 -25.50
C GLY A 54 -9.87 -4.91 -26.29
N LEU A 55 -9.17 -3.98 -25.62
CA LEU A 55 -8.53 -2.83 -26.27
C LEU A 55 -7.31 -3.24 -27.11
N HIS A 56 -6.52 -4.20 -26.62
CA HIS A 56 -5.35 -4.71 -27.32
C HIS A 56 -5.74 -5.44 -28.62
N GLU A 57 -6.73 -6.33 -28.55
CA GLU A 57 -7.25 -7.10 -29.71
C GLU A 57 -7.83 -6.19 -30.80
N ALA A 58 -8.38 -5.03 -30.42
CA ALA A 58 -8.87 -4.03 -31.36
C ALA A 58 -7.76 -3.23 -32.08
N GLY A 59 -6.49 -3.47 -31.73
CA GLY A 59 -5.32 -2.88 -32.37
C GLY A 59 -5.36 -1.35 -32.41
N VAL A 60 -5.19 -0.78 -33.62
CA VAL A 60 -5.15 0.67 -33.84
C VAL A 60 -6.45 1.36 -33.38
N ALA A 61 -7.60 0.70 -33.51
CA ALA A 61 -8.88 1.27 -33.08
C ALA A 61 -8.97 1.40 -31.55
N GLY A 62 -8.53 0.38 -30.82
CA GLY A 62 -8.46 0.41 -29.36
C GLY A 62 -7.50 1.48 -28.84
N LEU A 63 -6.32 1.58 -29.45
CA LEU A 63 -5.35 2.64 -29.12
C LEU A 63 -5.89 4.04 -29.43
N ALA A 64 -6.57 4.22 -30.56
CA ALA A 64 -7.17 5.50 -30.93
C ALA A 64 -8.25 5.93 -29.92
N CYS A 65 -9.08 5.00 -29.45
CA CYS A 65 -10.09 5.24 -28.42
C CYS A 65 -9.45 5.75 -27.12
N LEU A 66 -8.42 5.04 -26.64
CA LEU A 66 -7.70 5.47 -25.44
C LEU A 66 -6.98 6.81 -25.60
N ARG A 67 -6.46 7.13 -26.80
CA ARG A 67 -5.81 8.42 -27.07
C ARG A 67 -6.80 9.58 -27.03
N GLN A 68 -8.07 9.37 -27.36
CA GLN A 68 -9.10 10.42 -27.24
C GLN A 68 -9.30 10.82 -25.78
N GLU A 69 -9.25 9.86 -24.86
CA GLU A 69 -9.35 10.09 -23.42
C GLU A 69 -8.18 10.89 -22.81
N LEU A 70 -7.07 11.08 -23.54
CA LEU A 70 -5.97 11.97 -23.10
C LEU A 70 -6.34 13.44 -23.11
N ALA A 71 -7.50 13.83 -23.68
CA ALA A 71 -8.02 15.19 -23.53
C ALA A 71 -8.24 15.56 -22.05
N GLU A 72 -8.61 14.58 -21.23
CA GLU A 72 -8.78 14.72 -19.78
C GLU A 72 -7.94 13.66 -19.02
N PRO A 73 -6.61 13.87 -18.89
CA PRO A 73 -5.71 12.86 -18.35
C PRO A 73 -6.05 12.45 -16.92
N SER A 74 -6.52 11.22 -16.76
CA SER A 74 -6.69 10.57 -15.46
C SER A 74 -5.61 9.51 -15.23
N ALA A 75 -5.43 9.11 -13.96
CA ALA A 75 -4.54 8.01 -13.64
C ALA A 75 -4.99 6.66 -14.25
N GLY A 76 -6.29 6.51 -14.53
CA GLY A 76 -6.86 5.33 -15.18
C GLY A 76 -6.54 5.27 -16.67
N VAL A 77 -6.76 6.37 -17.38
CA VAL A 77 -6.43 6.51 -18.81
C VAL A 77 -4.93 6.33 -19.03
N MET A 78 -4.11 7.00 -18.22
CA MET A 78 -2.66 6.90 -18.28
C MET A 78 -2.16 5.48 -17.98
N PHE A 79 -2.82 4.77 -17.07
CA PHE A 79 -2.54 3.36 -16.81
C PHE A 79 -2.82 2.49 -18.05
N ALA A 80 -4.02 2.59 -18.63
CA ALA A 80 -4.43 1.76 -19.76
C ALA A 80 -3.52 1.97 -20.98
N LEU A 81 -3.29 3.23 -21.36
CA LEU A 81 -2.41 3.59 -22.48
C LEU A 81 -0.98 3.12 -22.27
N SER A 82 -0.45 3.25 -21.06
CA SER A 82 0.91 2.80 -20.75
C SER A 82 1.02 1.29 -20.84
N VAL A 83 0.01 0.54 -20.37
CA VAL A 83 0.00 -0.92 -20.49
C VAL A 83 0.03 -1.33 -21.97
N LEU A 84 -0.87 -0.79 -22.79
CA LEU A 84 -0.91 -1.12 -24.22
C LEU A 84 0.41 -0.73 -24.91
N ALA A 85 0.94 0.47 -24.66
CA ALA A 85 2.16 0.94 -25.29
C ALA A 85 3.40 0.12 -24.88
N LEU A 86 3.45 -0.40 -23.65
CA LEU A 86 4.50 -1.31 -23.19
C LEU A 86 4.38 -2.67 -23.90
N GLN A 87 3.19 -3.26 -23.94
CA GLN A 87 2.93 -4.56 -24.58
C GLN A 87 3.20 -4.54 -26.09
N THR A 88 2.82 -3.45 -26.77
CA THR A 88 3.04 -3.28 -28.22
C THR A 88 4.42 -2.70 -28.55
N ARG A 89 5.24 -2.36 -27.54
CA ARG A 89 6.55 -1.71 -27.68
C ARG A 89 6.50 -0.42 -28.50
N ASP A 90 5.42 0.35 -28.38
CA ASP A 90 5.24 1.63 -29.07
C ASP A 90 6.06 2.74 -28.39
N ALA A 91 7.31 2.88 -28.83
CA ALA A 91 8.24 3.87 -28.29
C ALA A 91 7.75 5.33 -28.43
N THR A 92 6.98 5.64 -29.48
CA THR A 92 6.44 6.98 -29.71
C THR A 92 5.39 7.33 -28.67
N THR A 93 4.42 6.43 -28.45
CA THR A 93 3.41 6.61 -27.40
C THR A 93 4.05 6.65 -26.02
N LEU A 94 5.01 5.75 -25.73
CA LEU A 94 5.71 5.75 -24.43
C LEU A 94 6.43 7.08 -24.16
N THR A 95 7.07 7.68 -25.16
CA THR A 95 7.76 8.97 -25.00
C THR A 95 6.77 10.09 -24.64
N GLN A 96 5.60 10.10 -25.27
CA GLN A 96 4.53 11.06 -24.95
C GLN A 96 4.01 10.86 -23.52
N LEU A 97 3.73 9.61 -23.13
CA LEU A 97 3.23 9.27 -21.80
C LEU A 97 4.24 9.60 -20.69
N VAL A 98 5.53 9.34 -20.91
CA VAL A 98 6.61 9.73 -19.99
C VAL A 98 6.65 11.24 -19.80
N THR A 99 6.46 12.01 -20.88
CA THR A 99 6.44 13.47 -20.84
C THR A 99 5.25 13.98 -20.03
N LEU A 100 4.05 13.41 -20.25
CA LEU A 100 2.85 13.76 -19.50
C LEU A 100 2.93 13.35 -18.02
N ALA A 101 3.49 12.18 -17.73
CA ALA A 101 3.73 11.71 -16.37
C ALA A 101 4.72 12.60 -15.61
N ALA A 102 5.64 13.30 -16.31
CA ALA A 102 6.58 14.20 -15.66
C ALA A 102 5.92 15.54 -15.24
N THR A 103 4.78 15.90 -15.84
CA THR A 103 4.10 17.18 -15.60
C THR A 103 2.86 17.04 -14.71
N LEU A 104 2.13 15.93 -14.79
CA LEU A 104 0.86 15.74 -14.09
C LEU A 104 0.94 14.62 -13.03
N PRO A 105 0.67 14.90 -11.73
CA PRO A 105 0.73 13.89 -10.67
C PRO A 105 -0.20 12.69 -10.88
N GLN A 106 -1.40 12.90 -11.41
CA GLN A 106 -2.33 11.81 -11.74
C GLN A 106 -1.81 10.94 -12.88
N ALA A 107 -1.14 11.54 -13.87
CA ALA A 107 -0.55 10.80 -14.97
C ALA A 107 0.63 9.95 -14.52
N GLU A 108 1.48 10.50 -13.64
CA GLU A 108 2.57 9.78 -12.98
C GLU A 108 2.04 8.55 -12.23
N ARG A 109 0.97 8.69 -11.45
CA ARG A 109 0.33 7.58 -10.73
C ARG A 109 -0.14 6.49 -11.69
N GLY A 110 -0.71 6.87 -12.84
CA GLY A 110 -1.15 5.93 -13.88
C GLY A 110 0.02 5.18 -14.52
N PHE A 111 1.06 5.91 -14.92
CA PHE A 111 2.28 5.35 -15.51
C PHE A 111 2.98 4.37 -14.57
N LEU A 112 3.21 4.75 -13.31
CA LEU A 112 3.79 3.86 -12.30
C LEU A 112 2.93 2.62 -12.02
N SER A 113 1.60 2.75 -12.09
CA SER A 113 0.70 1.59 -11.97
C SER A 113 0.89 0.61 -13.12
N ALA A 114 1.10 1.12 -14.34
CA ALA A 114 1.33 0.29 -15.53
C ALA A 114 2.67 -0.43 -15.45
N LEU A 115 3.74 0.24 -15.00
CA LEU A 115 5.04 -0.40 -14.76
C LEU A 115 4.93 -1.55 -13.75
N GLY A 116 4.14 -1.37 -12.69
CA GLY A 116 3.86 -2.44 -11.73
C GLY A 116 2.98 -3.56 -12.29
N TRP A 117 2.13 -3.28 -13.27
CA TRP A 117 1.12 -4.19 -13.80
C TRP A 117 1.63 -5.14 -14.87
N VAL A 118 2.32 -4.63 -15.89
CA VAL A 118 2.78 -5.44 -17.03
C VAL A 118 3.80 -6.50 -16.60
N SER A 119 4.10 -7.46 -17.46
CA SER A 119 5.11 -8.47 -17.16
C SER A 119 6.53 -7.88 -17.17
N ALA A 120 7.51 -8.59 -16.61
CA ALA A 120 8.91 -8.18 -16.70
C ALA A 120 9.43 -8.19 -18.16
N GLU A 121 8.83 -9.00 -19.03
CA GLU A 121 9.16 -9.08 -20.45
C GLU A 121 8.74 -7.80 -21.19
N ASP A 122 7.53 -7.30 -20.92
CA ASP A 122 7.00 -6.06 -21.51
C ASP A 122 7.79 -4.81 -21.09
N LEU A 123 8.54 -4.90 -19.98
CA LEU A 123 9.38 -3.82 -19.47
C LEU A 123 10.81 -3.81 -20.03
N GLN A 124 11.21 -4.87 -20.75
CA GLN A 124 12.57 -4.99 -21.25
C GLN A 124 12.91 -3.82 -22.19
N GLY A 125 14.11 -3.27 -22.05
CA GLY A 125 14.52 -2.06 -22.75
C GLY A 125 14.02 -0.77 -22.10
N THR A 126 12.72 -0.66 -21.80
CA THR A 126 12.11 0.55 -21.23
C THR A 126 12.70 0.90 -19.87
N VAL A 127 12.71 -0.03 -18.91
CA VAL A 127 13.27 0.23 -17.57
C VAL A 127 14.75 0.53 -17.64
N ARG A 128 15.50 -0.16 -18.52
CA ARG A 128 16.93 0.09 -18.73
C ARG A 128 17.18 1.50 -19.28
N ALA A 129 16.38 1.96 -20.23
CA ALA A 129 16.48 3.30 -20.79
C ALA A 129 16.16 4.38 -19.73
N LEU A 130 15.14 4.15 -18.90
CA LEU A 130 14.78 5.07 -17.82
C LEU A 130 15.85 5.13 -16.71
N LEU A 131 16.47 4.00 -16.34
CA LEU A 131 17.61 3.96 -15.40
C LEU A 131 18.79 4.80 -15.90
N GLY A 132 19.07 4.78 -17.21
CA GLY A 132 20.12 5.57 -17.85
C GLY A 132 19.73 7.02 -18.19
N SER A 133 18.54 7.47 -17.81
CA SER A 133 18.04 8.79 -18.20
C SER A 133 18.72 9.93 -17.42
N LYS A 134 18.96 11.05 -18.10
CA LYS A 134 19.45 12.28 -17.47
C LYS A 134 18.40 12.93 -16.54
N VAL A 135 17.12 12.63 -16.74
CA VAL A 135 16.02 13.16 -15.93
C VAL A 135 15.91 12.38 -14.61
N PRO A 136 16.05 13.03 -13.43
CA PRO A 136 16.02 12.34 -12.14
C PRO A 136 14.72 11.55 -11.90
N ARG A 137 13.57 12.13 -12.27
CA ARG A 137 12.28 11.48 -12.09
C ARG A 137 12.17 10.15 -12.86
N HIS A 138 12.74 10.06 -14.07
CA HIS A 138 12.77 8.82 -14.84
C HIS A 138 13.57 7.73 -14.13
N ARG A 139 14.75 8.07 -13.57
CA ARG A 139 15.57 7.13 -12.80
C ARG A 139 14.81 6.63 -11.57
N ALA A 140 14.16 7.53 -10.84
CA ALA A 140 13.36 7.17 -9.67
C ALA A 140 12.17 6.24 -9.99
N TRP A 141 11.49 6.44 -11.13
CA TRP A 141 10.44 5.53 -11.61
C TRP A 141 10.99 4.15 -11.97
N ALA A 142 12.13 4.10 -12.65
CA ALA A 142 12.75 2.85 -13.05
C ALA A 142 13.21 2.02 -11.84
N LEU A 143 13.79 2.65 -10.82
CA LEU A 143 14.12 2.02 -9.54
C LEU A 143 12.86 1.46 -8.86
N SER A 144 11.77 2.24 -8.85
CA SER A 144 10.48 1.78 -8.30
C SER A 144 9.94 0.56 -9.06
N ALA A 145 10.06 0.54 -10.39
CA ALA A 145 9.68 -0.61 -11.21
C ALA A 145 10.52 -1.84 -10.86
N CYS A 146 11.83 -1.71 -10.66
CA CYS A 146 12.68 -2.81 -10.19
C CYS A 146 12.16 -3.41 -8.87
N ALA A 147 11.81 -2.58 -7.88
CA ALA A 147 11.22 -3.06 -6.63
C ALA A 147 9.84 -3.71 -6.80
N MET A 148 8.96 -3.14 -7.63
CA MET A 148 7.64 -3.70 -7.94
C MET A 148 7.72 -5.11 -8.56
N HIS A 149 8.84 -5.41 -9.22
CA HIS A 149 9.13 -6.72 -9.82
C HIS A 149 10.10 -7.57 -9.00
N ARG A 150 10.55 -7.09 -7.83
CA ARG A 150 11.54 -7.74 -6.95
C ARG A 150 12.88 -8.03 -7.63
N VAL A 151 13.24 -7.24 -8.64
CA VAL A 151 14.50 -7.32 -9.39
C VAL A 151 15.49 -6.34 -8.79
N ASP A 152 16.71 -6.81 -8.51
CA ASP A 152 17.79 -5.95 -8.05
C ASP A 152 18.55 -5.36 -9.25
N PRO A 153 18.57 -4.02 -9.43
CA PRO A 153 19.36 -3.40 -10.48
C PRO A 153 20.86 -3.26 -10.11
N GLY A 154 21.30 -3.88 -9.01
CA GLY A 154 22.70 -4.12 -8.70
C GLY A 154 23.46 -2.84 -8.41
N THR A 155 24.51 -2.58 -9.18
CA THR A 155 25.37 -1.39 -9.05
C THR A 155 24.63 -0.09 -9.34
N VAL A 156 23.61 -0.12 -10.21
CA VAL A 156 22.80 1.07 -10.53
C VAL A 156 22.04 1.55 -9.29
N LEU A 157 21.52 0.63 -8.47
CA LEU A 157 20.89 0.98 -7.20
C LEU A 157 21.89 1.62 -6.25
N GLN A 158 23.07 1.01 -6.10
CA GLN A 158 24.13 1.51 -5.22
C GLN A 158 24.55 2.93 -5.62
N GLN A 159 24.77 3.19 -6.90
CA GLN A 159 25.09 4.52 -7.41
C GLN A 159 23.95 5.52 -7.14
N ALA A 160 22.70 5.11 -7.32
CA ALA A 160 21.54 5.98 -7.11
C ALA A 160 21.36 6.43 -5.65
N THR A 161 21.91 5.68 -4.68
CA THR A 161 21.91 6.12 -3.27
C THR A 161 22.74 7.39 -3.03
N GLN A 162 23.67 7.69 -3.94
CA GLN A 162 24.55 8.85 -3.93
C GLN A 162 24.24 9.82 -5.08
N ASP A 163 23.09 9.70 -5.74
CA ASP A 163 22.68 10.57 -6.84
C ASP A 163 22.68 12.05 -6.38
N ALA A 164 23.01 12.98 -7.29
CA ALA A 164 22.98 14.41 -6.99
C ALA A 164 21.57 14.88 -6.61
N ASP A 165 20.54 14.25 -7.18
CA ASP A 165 19.14 14.58 -6.94
C ASP A 165 18.58 13.87 -5.69
N ALA A 166 18.00 14.64 -4.77
CA ALA A 166 17.48 14.14 -3.49
C ALA A 166 16.29 13.18 -3.65
N PHE A 167 15.46 13.36 -4.69
CA PHE A 167 14.32 12.50 -4.98
C PHE A 167 14.79 11.12 -5.45
N VAL A 168 15.84 11.07 -6.27
CA VAL A 168 16.47 9.79 -6.66
C VAL A 168 17.09 9.09 -5.47
N ARG A 169 17.82 9.80 -4.60
CA ARG A 169 18.36 9.19 -3.36
C ARG A 169 17.26 8.61 -2.48
N ALA A 170 16.16 9.33 -2.28
CA ALA A 170 15.01 8.84 -1.51
C ALA A 170 14.38 7.59 -2.15
N SER A 171 14.21 7.58 -3.47
CA SER A 171 13.72 6.40 -4.20
C SER A 171 14.68 5.21 -4.07
N ALA A 172 15.98 5.45 -4.24
CA ALA A 172 17.02 4.42 -4.13
C ALA A 172 17.04 3.79 -2.74
N TRP A 173 17.00 4.57 -1.66
CA TRP A 173 16.95 4.00 -0.31
C TRP A 173 15.68 3.20 -0.03
N ARG A 174 14.52 3.67 -0.52
CA ARG A 174 13.28 2.90 -0.43
C ARG A 174 13.38 1.56 -1.17
N VAL A 175 13.91 1.58 -2.39
CA VAL A 175 14.09 0.37 -3.20
C VAL A 175 15.12 -0.58 -2.60
N ALA A 176 16.22 -0.07 -2.05
CA ALA A 176 17.20 -0.86 -1.32
C ALA A 176 16.58 -1.59 -0.13
N GLY A 177 15.78 -0.88 0.68
CA GLY A 177 15.02 -1.49 1.78
C GLY A 177 14.08 -2.59 1.30
N GLN A 178 13.30 -2.32 0.24
CA GLN A 178 12.35 -3.28 -0.35
C GLN A 178 13.04 -4.54 -0.91
N LEU A 179 14.25 -4.40 -1.43
CA LEU A 179 15.01 -5.49 -2.04
C LEU A 179 15.94 -6.21 -1.05
N GLY A 180 15.97 -5.80 0.23
CA GLY A 180 16.76 -6.47 1.25
C GLY A 180 18.28 -6.27 1.10
N ARG A 181 18.72 -5.13 0.55
CA ARG A 181 20.14 -4.83 0.28
C ARG A 181 20.93 -4.46 1.54
N LEU A 182 21.11 -5.44 2.43
CA LEU A 182 21.84 -5.31 3.70
C LEU A 182 23.29 -4.83 3.52
N ASP A 183 23.90 -5.15 2.38
CA ASP A 183 25.24 -4.69 2.00
C ASP A 183 25.35 -3.16 1.94
N LEU A 184 24.24 -2.43 1.80
CA LEU A 184 24.19 -0.97 1.77
C LEU A 184 23.93 -0.34 3.16
N ALA A 185 23.89 -1.13 4.24
CA ALA A 185 23.53 -0.63 5.57
C ALA A 185 24.47 0.49 6.09
N GLU A 186 25.77 0.40 5.82
CA GLU A 186 26.71 1.46 6.20
C GLU A 186 26.43 2.77 5.45
N GLY A 187 26.17 2.69 4.15
CA GLY A 187 25.76 3.86 3.35
C GLY A 187 24.43 4.46 3.86
N ALA A 188 23.49 3.63 4.29
CA ALA A 188 22.22 4.11 4.85
C ALA A 188 22.41 4.83 6.19
N ARG A 189 23.31 4.33 7.06
CA ARG A 189 23.68 5.03 8.32
C ARG A 189 24.34 6.38 8.05
N GLN A 190 25.21 6.45 7.04
CA GLN A 190 25.81 7.72 6.65
C GLN A 190 24.75 8.69 6.09
N ALA A 191 23.87 8.21 5.22
CA ALA A 191 22.76 9.01 4.67
C ALA A 191 21.81 9.52 5.75
N LEU A 192 21.59 8.74 6.82
CA LEU A 192 20.77 9.14 7.96
C LEU A 192 21.31 10.41 8.66
N VAL A 193 22.63 10.61 8.63
CA VAL A 193 23.28 11.78 9.24
C VAL A 193 23.47 12.91 8.21
N SER A 194 23.85 12.57 6.98
CA SER A 194 24.25 13.56 5.96
C SER A 194 23.10 14.09 5.10
N SER A 195 21.94 13.41 5.08
CA SER A 195 20.77 13.81 4.29
C SER A 195 19.67 14.42 5.15
N GLN A 196 18.70 15.05 4.50
CA GLN A 196 17.51 15.64 5.13
C GLN A 196 16.24 15.20 4.40
N GLY A 197 15.09 15.34 5.04
CA GLY A 197 13.78 15.09 4.44
C GLY A 197 13.57 13.65 3.99
N ASP A 198 13.05 13.45 2.78
CA ASP A 198 12.62 12.12 2.31
C ASP A 198 13.77 11.14 2.13
N ALA A 199 14.98 11.59 1.78
CA ALA A 199 16.13 10.71 1.63
C ALA A 199 16.58 10.15 2.98
N GLN A 200 16.62 10.99 4.02
CA GLN A 200 16.93 10.58 5.39
C GLN A 200 15.88 9.59 5.91
N ARG A 201 14.59 9.90 5.74
CA ARG A 201 13.48 9.02 6.12
C ARG A 201 13.51 7.68 5.39
N ALA A 202 13.82 7.68 4.09
CA ALA A 202 13.93 6.46 3.30
C ALA A 202 15.10 5.58 3.74
N ALA A 203 16.25 6.17 4.09
CA ALA A 203 17.38 5.44 4.67
C ALA A 203 17.02 4.83 6.04
N ALA A 204 16.33 5.58 6.90
CA ALA A 204 15.81 5.10 8.19
C ALA A 204 14.82 3.93 8.02
N TRP A 205 13.95 4.02 7.01
CA TRP A 205 13.00 2.96 6.65
C TRP A 205 13.72 1.70 6.18
N ALA A 206 14.74 1.84 5.33
CA ALA A 206 15.57 0.71 4.88
C ALA A 206 16.28 0.02 6.06
N LEU A 207 16.96 0.81 6.92
CA LEU A 207 17.60 0.31 8.14
C LEU A 207 16.62 -0.44 9.04
N THR A 208 15.37 0.05 9.15
CA THR A 208 14.35 -0.59 9.97
C THR A 208 13.91 -1.94 9.42
N LEU A 209 13.67 -2.06 8.11
CA LEU A 209 13.38 -3.37 7.48
C LEU A 209 14.55 -4.35 7.58
N TRP A 210 15.76 -3.84 7.75
CA TRP A 210 16.98 -4.61 7.95
C TRP A 210 17.28 -4.93 9.41
N GLY A 211 16.29 -4.77 10.31
CA GLY A 211 16.43 -5.08 11.73
C GLY A 211 17.25 -4.06 12.54
N GLN A 212 17.63 -2.92 11.94
CA GLN A 212 18.42 -1.86 12.58
C GLN A 212 17.56 -0.64 12.97
N GLY A 213 16.25 -0.86 13.17
CA GLY A 213 15.27 0.18 13.48
C GLY A 213 15.33 0.74 14.90
N GLN A 214 16.09 0.12 15.81
CA GLN A 214 16.03 0.44 17.23
C GLN A 214 16.81 1.71 17.61
N SER A 215 17.69 2.23 16.75
CA SER A 215 18.40 3.49 17.01
C SER A 215 17.42 4.67 17.17
N ASP A 216 17.68 5.55 18.14
CA ASP A 216 16.88 6.77 18.33
C ASP A 216 16.90 7.66 17.09
N LEU A 217 18.05 7.76 16.41
CA LEU A 217 18.17 8.55 15.18
C LEU A 217 17.30 7.98 14.06
N VAL A 218 17.21 6.66 13.95
CA VAL A 218 16.35 5.98 12.96
C VAL A 218 14.88 6.25 13.29
N ARG A 219 14.48 6.11 14.56
CA ARG A 219 13.11 6.39 15.01
C ARG A 219 12.74 7.87 14.79
N GLN A 220 13.62 8.80 15.11
CA GLN A 220 13.43 10.23 14.88
C GLN A 220 13.23 10.53 13.38
N ALA A 221 14.07 9.98 12.50
CA ALA A 221 13.93 10.20 11.05
C ALA A 221 12.63 9.60 10.48
N LEU A 222 12.17 8.44 10.98
CA LEU A 222 10.90 7.85 10.58
C LEU A 222 9.69 8.68 11.03
N LEU A 223 9.78 9.29 12.22
CA LEU A 223 8.72 10.08 12.82
C LEU A 223 8.84 11.58 12.52
N ALA A 224 9.84 12.00 11.74
CA ALA A 224 10.03 13.40 11.39
C ALA A 224 8.85 13.93 10.56
N LEU A 225 8.28 15.04 11.03
CA LEU A 225 7.28 15.82 10.31
C LEU A 225 7.96 16.65 9.22
N GLN A 226 7.29 16.78 8.07
CA GLN A 226 7.65 17.76 7.04
C GLN A 226 6.75 18.99 7.15
N ASP A 227 7.16 20.09 6.52
CA ASP A 227 6.39 21.33 6.49
C ASP A 227 4.93 21.07 6.06
N GLY A 228 4.00 21.58 6.86
CA GLY A 228 2.56 21.40 6.64
C GLY A 228 2.00 20.03 7.05
N GLN A 229 2.81 19.08 7.53
CA GLN A 229 2.33 17.79 8.03
C GLN A 229 2.07 17.84 9.54
N ALA A 230 0.83 17.56 9.95
CA ALA A 230 0.47 17.40 11.36
C ALA A 230 0.92 16.04 11.94
N LEU A 231 1.10 15.03 11.08
CA LEU A 231 1.47 13.67 11.48
C LEU A 231 2.50 13.05 10.53
N PRO A 232 3.34 12.13 11.02
CA PRO A 232 4.28 11.42 10.16
C PRO A 232 3.55 10.56 9.12
N PRO A 233 4.18 10.25 7.97
CA PRO A 233 3.63 9.31 7.01
C PRO A 233 3.27 7.97 7.67
N GLN A 234 2.04 7.51 7.45
CA GLN A 234 1.49 6.34 8.15
C GLN A 234 2.38 5.09 8.05
N ALA A 235 2.93 4.81 6.87
CA ALA A 235 3.77 3.63 6.67
C ALA A 235 5.08 3.71 7.47
N ALA A 236 5.70 4.90 7.54
CA ALA A 236 6.91 5.10 8.34
C ALA A 236 6.62 4.97 9.83
N HIS A 237 5.52 5.58 10.29
CA HIS A 237 5.10 5.50 11.69
C HIS A 237 4.75 4.05 12.11
N ARG A 238 3.98 3.34 11.28
CA ARG A 238 3.64 1.93 11.52
C ARG A 238 4.89 1.07 11.63
N LEU A 239 5.81 1.19 10.67
CA LEU A 239 7.04 0.41 10.69
C LEU A 239 7.89 0.71 11.94
N ALA A 240 8.01 1.98 12.34
CA ALA A 240 8.71 2.37 13.56
C ALA A 240 8.09 1.71 14.81
N ILE A 241 6.76 1.72 14.94
CA ILE A 241 6.04 1.14 16.08
C ILE A 241 6.12 -0.38 16.09
N MET A 242 6.08 -1.03 14.93
CA MET A 242 6.22 -2.48 14.79
C MET A 242 7.63 -2.96 15.15
N ALA A 243 8.67 -2.20 14.77
CA ALA A 243 10.07 -2.55 15.02
C ALA A 243 10.55 -2.21 16.44
N ALA A 244 9.85 -1.31 17.15
CA ALA A 244 10.27 -0.85 18.46
C ALA A 244 9.93 -1.83 19.61
N PRO A 245 10.65 -1.76 20.74
CA PRO A 245 10.23 -2.39 21.98
C PRO A 245 8.82 -1.95 22.40
N LEU A 246 8.09 -2.84 23.08
CA LEU A 246 6.69 -2.61 23.46
C LEU A 246 6.54 -1.34 24.31
N ASP A 247 7.43 -1.15 25.29
CA ASP A 247 7.41 -0.01 26.21
C ASP A 247 7.52 1.33 25.48
N TRP A 248 8.44 1.42 24.53
CA TRP A 248 8.59 2.61 23.72
C TRP A 248 7.34 2.86 22.87
N GLY A 249 6.76 1.82 22.26
CA GLY A 249 5.50 1.94 21.53
C GLY A 249 4.36 2.50 22.40
N ARG A 250 4.27 2.05 23.66
CA ARG A 250 3.29 2.57 24.64
C ARG A 250 3.54 4.01 25.01
N GLU A 251 4.80 4.41 25.16
CA GLU A 251 5.17 5.82 25.38
C GLU A 251 4.74 6.71 24.23
N GLN A 252 4.94 6.27 22.98
CA GLN A 252 4.50 7.03 21.81
C GLN A 252 2.98 7.17 21.73
N VAL A 253 2.23 6.12 22.07
CA VAL A 253 0.76 6.21 22.19
C VAL A 253 0.37 7.23 23.26
N ARG A 254 0.98 7.16 24.46
CA ARG A 254 0.70 8.10 25.55
C ARG A 254 1.02 9.54 25.18
N ALA A 255 2.11 9.78 24.45
CA ALA A 255 2.51 11.11 23.99
C ALA A 255 1.48 11.78 23.07
N LEU A 256 0.67 10.99 22.35
CA LEU A 256 -0.40 11.49 21.48
C LEU A 256 -1.74 11.72 22.19
N ALA A 257 -1.90 11.24 23.43
CA ALA A 257 -3.20 11.24 24.11
C ALA A 257 -3.80 12.65 24.24
N ALA A 258 -3.01 13.64 24.66
CA ALA A 258 -3.50 15.01 24.82
C ALA A 258 -3.97 15.63 23.48
N GLN A 259 -3.27 15.35 22.38
CA GLN A 259 -3.65 15.82 21.05
C GLN A 259 -4.86 15.06 20.50
N ALA A 260 -4.99 13.78 20.84
CA ALA A 260 -6.12 12.94 20.46
C ALA A 260 -7.45 13.42 21.06
N GLU A 261 -7.44 14.00 22.27
CA GLU A 261 -8.65 14.61 22.85
C GLU A 261 -9.11 15.85 22.06
N ALA A 262 -8.16 16.62 21.52
CA ALA A 262 -8.45 17.86 20.80
C ALA A 262 -8.65 17.68 19.28
N SER A 263 -8.22 16.55 18.70
CA SER A 263 -8.14 16.38 17.25
C SER A 263 -8.55 14.97 16.80
N PRO A 264 -9.62 14.83 15.98
CA PRO A 264 -10.02 13.54 15.41
C PRO A 264 -8.90 12.88 14.58
N LEU A 265 -8.10 13.68 13.87
CA LEU A 265 -6.95 13.19 13.09
C LEU A 265 -5.91 12.51 14.00
N HIS A 266 -5.60 13.10 15.16
CA HIS A 266 -4.68 12.51 16.14
C HIS A 266 -5.31 11.30 16.86
N LYS A 267 -6.60 11.34 17.19
CA LYS A 267 -7.32 10.19 17.79
C LYS A 267 -7.34 8.97 16.87
N ARG A 268 -7.62 9.19 15.58
CA ARG A 268 -7.52 8.14 14.54
C ARG A 268 -6.12 7.55 14.46
N ARG A 269 -5.09 8.40 14.46
CA ARG A 269 -3.69 7.95 14.47
C ARG A 269 -3.36 7.14 15.72
N MET A 270 -3.77 7.60 16.90
CA MET A 270 -3.55 6.92 18.16
C MET A 270 -4.21 5.53 18.18
N MET A 271 -5.48 5.41 17.73
CA MET A 271 -6.17 4.11 17.61
C MET A 271 -5.44 3.14 16.66
N ARG A 272 -4.91 3.63 15.54
CA ARG A 272 -4.08 2.81 14.64
C ARG A 272 -2.78 2.38 15.32
N MET A 273 -2.14 3.28 16.08
CA MET A 273 -0.91 2.96 16.78
C MET A 273 -1.10 1.90 17.85
N VAL A 274 -2.18 1.92 18.63
CA VAL A 274 -2.39 0.87 19.63
C VAL A 274 -2.51 -0.52 18.97
N ALA A 275 -3.14 -0.57 17.80
CA ALA A 275 -3.21 -1.79 16.99
C ALA A 275 -1.83 -2.24 16.47
N TRP A 276 -0.95 -1.29 16.10
CA TRP A 276 0.42 -1.60 15.68
C TRP A 276 1.31 -2.02 16.84
N VAL A 277 1.12 -1.43 18.04
CA VAL A 277 1.81 -1.81 19.28
C VAL A 277 1.46 -3.24 19.65
N GLY A 278 0.20 -3.64 19.50
CA GLY A 278 -0.23 -5.02 19.72
C GLY A 278 -0.33 -5.43 21.19
N ASP A 279 -0.40 -4.47 22.14
CA ASP A 279 -0.56 -4.76 23.57
C ASP A 279 -2.03 -5.00 23.91
N VAL A 280 -2.34 -6.16 24.48
CA VAL A 280 -3.71 -6.54 24.87
C VAL A 280 -4.29 -5.69 26.01
N GLN A 281 -3.46 -4.95 26.75
CA GLN A 281 -3.94 -4.05 27.80
C GLN A 281 -4.84 -2.92 27.29
N VAL A 282 -4.77 -2.60 26.00
CA VAL A 282 -5.60 -1.56 25.39
C VAL A 282 -7.01 -2.05 25.02
N LEU A 283 -7.26 -3.36 25.04
CA LEU A 283 -8.50 -3.94 24.52
C LEU A 283 -9.76 -3.44 25.24
N PRO A 284 -9.80 -3.29 26.59
CA PRO A 284 -10.95 -2.67 27.26
C PRO A 284 -11.24 -1.24 26.78
N TRP A 285 -10.20 -0.45 26.50
CA TRP A 285 -10.34 0.92 25.96
C TRP A 285 -10.88 0.91 24.53
N LEU A 286 -10.44 -0.03 23.69
CA LEU A 286 -11.00 -0.22 22.35
C LEU A 286 -12.48 -0.62 22.40
N ILE A 287 -12.84 -1.57 23.26
CA ILE A 287 -14.24 -2.01 23.46
C ILE A 287 -15.11 -0.83 23.91
N HIS A 288 -14.63 0.00 24.83
CA HIS A 288 -15.34 1.21 25.24
C HIS A 288 -15.62 2.14 24.04
N HIS A 289 -14.63 2.34 23.15
CA HIS A 289 -14.80 3.15 21.94
C HIS A 289 -15.64 2.48 20.84
N MET A 290 -15.98 1.19 20.95
CA MET A 290 -16.95 0.55 20.05
C MET A 290 -18.39 1.06 20.23
N ALA A 291 -18.68 1.71 21.37
CA ALA A 291 -19.97 2.34 21.62
C ALA A 291 -20.11 3.74 20.96
N ASP A 292 -19.01 4.40 20.62
CA ASP A 292 -19.02 5.70 19.96
C ASP A 292 -19.02 5.50 18.43
N GLU A 293 -20.11 5.86 17.76
CA GLU A 293 -20.31 5.63 16.32
C GLU A 293 -19.16 6.19 15.47
N LYS A 294 -18.58 7.32 15.89
CA LYS A 294 -17.46 7.94 15.18
C LYS A 294 -16.20 7.08 15.18
N TRP A 295 -16.00 6.28 16.22
CA TRP A 295 -14.80 5.47 16.42
C TRP A 295 -15.05 3.97 16.35
N ALA A 296 -16.31 3.54 16.30
CA ALA A 296 -16.69 2.15 16.52
C ALA A 296 -15.99 1.21 15.54
N ARG A 297 -16.07 1.51 14.25
CA ARG A 297 -15.47 0.71 13.18
C ARG A 297 -13.95 0.63 13.30
N LEU A 298 -13.28 1.75 13.55
CA LEU A 298 -11.82 1.79 13.72
C LEU A 298 -11.37 1.05 14.98
N ALA A 299 -12.11 1.17 16.09
CA ALA A 299 -11.85 0.44 17.31
C ALA A 299 -12.04 -1.08 17.10
N GLY A 300 -13.07 -1.47 16.35
CA GLY A 300 -13.30 -2.83 15.88
C GLY A 300 -12.14 -3.39 15.04
N GLU A 301 -11.64 -2.61 14.08
CA GLU A 301 -10.47 -2.99 13.27
C GLU A 301 -9.22 -3.17 14.14
N ALA A 302 -8.96 -2.22 15.05
CA ALA A 302 -7.82 -2.29 15.96
C ALA A 302 -7.89 -3.52 16.88
N PHE A 303 -9.07 -3.81 17.43
CA PHE A 303 -9.32 -4.99 18.25
C PHE A 303 -9.08 -6.27 17.44
N SER A 304 -9.62 -6.34 16.22
CA SER A 304 -9.47 -7.46 15.30
C SER A 304 -8.00 -7.73 14.96
N LEU A 305 -7.23 -6.66 14.74
CA LEU A 305 -5.80 -6.74 14.41
C LEU A 305 -4.96 -7.27 15.58
N ILE A 306 -5.34 -6.99 16.82
CA ILE A 306 -4.65 -7.52 18.01
C ILE A 306 -5.08 -8.97 18.27
N CYS A 307 -6.38 -9.22 18.30
CA CYS A 307 -6.96 -10.49 18.74
C CYS A 307 -7.01 -11.58 17.66
N GLY A 308 -6.85 -11.22 16.38
CA GLY A 308 -6.99 -12.14 15.24
C GLY A 308 -8.43 -12.55 14.98
N LEU A 309 -9.38 -11.70 15.34
CA LEU A 309 -10.81 -11.99 15.27
C LEU A 309 -11.42 -11.30 14.06
N ASP A 310 -12.13 -12.05 13.23
CA ASP A 310 -13.01 -11.49 12.21
C ASP A 310 -14.38 -11.28 12.85
N LEU A 311 -14.76 -10.01 13.06
CA LEU A 311 -15.99 -9.66 13.77
C LEU A 311 -17.23 -10.14 13.03
N SER A 312 -17.26 -10.05 11.69
CA SER A 312 -18.41 -10.49 10.90
C SER A 312 -18.52 -12.01 10.93
N ALA A 313 -17.41 -12.73 10.73
CA ALA A 313 -17.42 -14.20 10.75
C ALA A 313 -17.71 -14.79 12.14
N ALA A 314 -17.37 -14.06 13.21
CA ALA A 314 -17.67 -14.45 14.59
C ALA A 314 -19.06 -13.99 15.07
N GLU A 315 -19.85 -13.36 14.20
CA GLU A 315 -21.14 -12.74 14.54
C GLU A 315 -21.00 -11.79 15.73
N LEU A 316 -20.04 -10.87 15.71
CA LEU A 316 -19.81 -9.87 16.77
C LEU A 316 -20.07 -8.44 16.28
N GLU A 317 -20.70 -8.31 15.12
CA GLU A 317 -21.19 -7.05 14.58
C GLU A 317 -22.67 -6.82 14.90
N ARG A 318 -23.10 -5.56 14.83
CA ARG A 318 -24.49 -5.16 14.97
C ARG A 318 -25.32 -5.71 13.82
N ALA A 319 -26.60 -5.99 14.07
CA ALA A 319 -27.53 -6.28 12.99
C ALA A 319 -27.62 -5.08 12.05
N GLN A 320 -27.89 -5.33 10.77
CA GLN A 320 -27.94 -4.27 9.75
C GLN A 320 -28.93 -3.14 10.12
N ASP A 321 -30.08 -3.51 10.70
CA ASP A 321 -31.11 -2.56 11.13
C ASP A 321 -30.68 -1.67 12.31
N ASP A 322 -29.65 -2.07 13.06
CA ASP A 322 -29.08 -1.35 14.22
C ASP A 322 -27.82 -0.55 13.84
N THR A 323 -27.45 -0.53 12.56
CA THR A 323 -26.32 0.28 12.07
C THR A 323 -26.76 1.71 11.79
N PRO A 324 -25.95 2.73 12.14
CA PRO A 324 -26.28 4.11 11.79
C PRO A 324 -26.48 4.25 10.29
N VAL A 325 -27.54 4.95 9.88
CA VAL A 325 -27.76 5.29 8.47
C VAL A 325 -26.55 6.09 8.01
N ALA A 326 -25.82 5.59 7.00
CA ALA A 326 -24.67 6.28 6.45
C ALA A 326 -25.08 7.72 6.09
N SER A 327 -24.40 8.71 6.68
CA SER A 327 -24.55 10.10 6.27
C SER A 327 -24.24 10.17 4.77
N ALA A 328 -25.26 10.53 3.99
CA ALA A 328 -25.27 10.45 2.54
C ALA A 328 -24.08 11.18 1.90
N GLY A 329 -23.29 10.43 1.13
CA GLY A 329 -22.47 10.95 0.03
C GLY A 329 -21.41 12.01 0.38
N PRO A 330 -20.58 12.41 -0.61
CA PRO A 330 -19.77 13.61 -0.46
C PRO A 330 -20.69 14.80 -0.18
N SER A 331 -20.27 15.65 0.75
CA SER A 331 -20.91 16.93 1.02
C SER A 331 -20.91 17.78 -0.25
N ASP A 332 -22.09 18.24 -0.71
CA ASP A 332 -22.25 19.20 -1.81
C ASP A 332 -21.82 20.64 -1.41
N GLU A 333 -21.08 20.80 -0.31
CA GLU A 333 -20.57 22.11 0.11
C GLU A 333 -19.39 22.51 -0.79
N PRO A 334 -19.48 23.65 -1.52
CA PRO A 334 -18.49 24.05 -2.52
C PRO A 334 -17.09 24.37 -1.95
N ASP A 335 -16.93 24.43 -0.62
CA ASP A 335 -15.67 24.65 0.09
C ASP A 335 -15.13 23.38 0.80
N ASN A 336 -15.79 22.23 0.64
CA ASN A 336 -15.33 20.98 1.23
C ASN A 336 -14.53 20.14 0.23
N ASP A 337 -13.20 20.36 0.22
CA ASP A 337 -12.24 19.61 -0.62
C ASP A 337 -12.10 18.12 -0.20
N GLU A 338 -12.75 17.65 0.88
CA GLU A 338 -12.79 16.23 1.26
C GLU A 338 -13.83 15.45 0.44
N VAL A 339 -13.58 15.28 -0.86
CA VAL A 339 -14.12 14.16 -1.65
C VAL A 339 -13.36 12.87 -1.29
N GLY A 340 -13.17 12.62 0.01
CA GLY A 340 -12.51 11.44 0.55
C GLY A 340 -13.55 10.37 0.83
N LEU A 341 -13.48 9.24 0.12
CA LEU A 341 -14.23 8.04 0.52
C LEU A 341 -13.92 7.74 2.00
N ASP A 342 -14.96 7.58 2.81
CA ASP A 342 -14.81 7.21 4.22
C ASP A 342 -13.94 5.94 4.32
N GLU A 343 -12.77 6.09 4.96
CA GLU A 343 -11.78 5.02 5.07
C GLU A 343 -12.26 3.82 5.89
N ASP A 344 -13.34 4.00 6.66
CA ASP A 344 -13.96 3.00 7.53
C ASP A 344 -15.26 2.43 6.94
N ASP A 345 -15.69 2.90 5.76
CA ASP A 345 -17.00 2.54 5.17
C ASP A 345 -17.25 1.03 5.14
N SER A 346 -16.23 0.28 4.75
CA SER A 346 -16.30 -1.17 4.61
C SER A 346 -15.88 -1.97 5.86
N LEU A 347 -15.74 -1.32 7.02
CA LEU A 347 -15.49 -2.01 8.29
C LEU A 347 -16.82 -2.40 8.95
N PRO A 348 -16.86 -3.55 9.64
CA PRO A 348 -18.03 -3.97 10.37
C PRO A 348 -18.33 -3.01 11.52
N TRP A 349 -19.61 -2.83 11.85
CA TRP A 349 -20.05 -2.12 13.05
C TRP A 349 -19.98 -3.06 14.24
N PRO A 350 -18.98 -2.98 15.14
CA PRO A 350 -18.92 -3.90 16.27
C PRO A 350 -20.11 -3.73 17.21
N ASP A 351 -20.60 -4.85 17.73
CA ASP A 351 -21.48 -4.87 18.90
C ASP A 351 -20.59 -4.87 20.17
N PRO A 352 -20.55 -3.76 20.93
CA PRO A 352 -19.66 -3.66 22.08
C PRO A 352 -19.97 -4.69 23.17
N LEU A 353 -21.23 -5.11 23.35
CA LEU A 353 -21.61 -6.08 24.37
C LEU A 353 -21.19 -7.49 23.97
N ARG A 354 -21.41 -7.87 22.70
CA ARG A 354 -20.98 -9.17 22.18
C ARG A 354 -19.45 -9.29 22.16
N VAL A 355 -18.76 -8.24 21.72
CA VAL A 355 -17.29 -8.20 21.76
C VAL A 355 -16.78 -8.25 23.21
N GLN A 356 -17.41 -7.53 24.14
CA GLN A 356 -17.05 -7.58 25.56
C GLN A 356 -17.23 -8.98 26.14
N ALA A 357 -18.33 -9.67 25.83
CA ALA A 357 -18.58 -11.04 26.28
C ALA A 357 -17.55 -12.01 25.69
N TRP A 358 -17.23 -11.88 24.39
CA TRP A 358 -16.17 -12.66 23.76
C TRP A 358 -14.82 -12.44 24.44
N TRP A 359 -14.48 -11.19 24.76
CA TRP A 359 -13.22 -10.85 25.43
C TRP A 359 -13.14 -11.45 26.84
N GLN A 360 -14.23 -11.44 27.62
CA GLN A 360 -14.24 -12.08 28.94
C GLN A 360 -14.05 -13.60 28.85
N ALA A 361 -14.63 -14.24 27.83
CA ALA A 361 -14.51 -15.68 27.64
C ALA A 361 -13.13 -16.14 27.11
N HIS A 362 -12.50 -15.35 26.23
CA HIS A 362 -11.29 -15.77 25.51
C HIS A 362 -10.03 -15.01 25.90
N GLY A 363 -10.16 -13.88 26.62
CA GLY A 363 -9.06 -12.97 26.92
C GLY A 363 -7.95 -13.61 27.77
N GLY A 364 -8.27 -14.63 28.56
CA GLY A 364 -7.32 -15.36 29.40
C GLY A 364 -6.18 -16.06 28.64
N ARG A 365 -6.30 -16.25 27.31
CA ARG A 365 -5.22 -16.81 26.48
C ARG A 365 -4.12 -15.80 26.13
N PHE A 366 -4.37 -14.51 26.32
CA PHE A 366 -3.41 -13.46 25.97
C PHE A 366 -2.54 -13.10 27.17
N VAL A 367 -1.23 -13.10 26.94
CA VAL A 367 -0.22 -12.78 27.96
C VAL A 367 0.06 -11.28 27.94
N GLN A 368 0.02 -10.63 29.10
CA GLN A 368 0.38 -9.22 29.22
C GLN A 368 1.86 -8.99 28.95
N GLY A 369 2.20 -7.82 28.39
CA GLY A 369 3.58 -7.48 28.04
C GLY A 369 4.11 -8.18 26.79
N GLN A 370 3.27 -8.94 26.08
CA GLN A 370 3.57 -9.56 24.80
C GLN A 370 2.89 -8.79 23.67
N ARG A 371 3.61 -8.61 22.56
CA ARG A 371 3.04 -8.05 21.32
C ARG A 371 2.24 -9.13 20.59
N TYR A 372 1.03 -8.79 20.16
CA TYR A 372 0.18 -9.61 19.31
C TYR A 372 -0.09 -8.94 17.95
N PHE A 373 -0.20 -9.76 16.92
CA PHE A 373 -0.64 -9.40 15.59
C PHE A 373 -1.49 -10.53 15.07
N MET A 374 -2.73 -10.26 14.70
CA MET A 374 -3.71 -11.26 14.27
C MET A 374 -3.80 -12.46 15.24
N GLY A 375 -3.85 -12.17 16.55
CA GLY A 375 -4.16 -13.18 17.57
C GLY A 375 -2.99 -14.00 18.10
N GLU A 376 -1.80 -13.82 17.53
CA GLU A 376 -0.57 -14.52 17.93
C GLU A 376 0.62 -13.55 18.04
N PRO A 377 1.66 -13.90 18.83
CA PRO A 377 2.94 -13.21 18.75
C PRO A 377 3.51 -13.25 17.33
N PRO A 378 4.08 -12.14 16.79
CA PRO A 378 4.65 -12.16 15.45
C PRO A 378 5.80 -13.17 15.33
N HIS A 379 5.66 -14.15 14.44
CA HIS A 379 6.72 -15.05 13.99
C HIS A 379 6.55 -15.40 12.50
N LEU A 380 7.56 -16.01 11.89
CA LEU A 380 7.62 -16.18 10.42
C LEU A 380 6.42 -16.93 9.85
N ALA A 381 6.10 -18.11 10.39
CA ALA A 381 4.99 -18.92 9.92
C ALA A 381 3.64 -18.18 10.02
N HIS A 382 3.39 -17.48 11.14
CA HIS A 382 2.16 -16.70 11.31
C HIS A 382 2.09 -15.52 10.33
N ALA A 383 3.18 -14.77 10.16
CA ALA A 383 3.23 -13.68 9.20
C ALA A 383 3.00 -14.17 7.76
N LEU A 384 3.50 -15.34 7.36
CA LEU A 384 3.19 -15.96 6.06
C LEU A 384 1.71 -16.33 5.93
N THR A 385 1.09 -16.89 6.97
CA THR A 385 -0.34 -17.18 7.00
C THR A 385 -1.16 -15.90 6.80
N VAL A 386 -0.89 -14.84 7.57
CA VAL A 386 -1.60 -13.56 7.44
C VAL A 386 -1.35 -12.92 6.07
N LEU A 387 -0.13 -13.00 5.53
CA LEU A 387 0.18 -12.49 4.20
C LEU A 387 -0.64 -13.18 3.09
N SER A 388 -0.90 -14.48 3.24
CA SER A 388 -1.61 -15.27 2.25
C SER A 388 -3.14 -15.18 2.37
N GLN A 389 -3.68 -15.14 3.59
CA GLN A 389 -5.12 -15.26 3.87
C GLN A 389 -5.78 -13.96 4.37
N GLY A 390 -5.01 -13.04 4.95
CA GLY A 390 -5.55 -11.82 5.55
C GLY A 390 -6.13 -10.82 4.55
N ALA A 391 -6.77 -9.77 5.07
CA ALA A 391 -7.21 -8.63 4.29
C ALA A 391 -6.06 -7.64 4.03
N GLN A 392 -6.21 -6.71 3.07
CA GLN A 392 -5.06 -5.96 2.55
C GLN A 392 -4.25 -5.18 3.58
N ARG A 393 -4.90 -4.50 4.54
CA ARG A 393 -4.19 -3.81 5.62
C ARG A 393 -3.37 -4.79 6.49
N GLN A 394 -3.91 -5.98 6.77
CA GLN A 394 -3.21 -7.05 7.50
C GLN A 394 -2.04 -7.60 6.67
N ARG A 395 -2.24 -7.83 5.37
CA ARG A 395 -1.20 -8.31 4.44
C ARG A 395 -0.03 -7.34 4.30
N ILE A 396 -0.31 -6.03 4.30
CA ILE A 396 0.73 -4.99 4.33
C ILE A 396 1.61 -5.15 5.57
N MET A 397 0.99 -5.28 6.76
CA MET A 397 1.73 -5.48 8.00
C MET A 397 2.47 -6.81 8.05
N ALA A 398 1.87 -7.88 7.54
CA ALA A 398 2.50 -9.18 7.45
C ALA A 398 3.78 -9.13 6.59
N ALA A 399 3.73 -8.43 5.45
CA ALA A 399 4.91 -8.22 4.61
C ALA A 399 6.04 -7.48 5.36
N GLU A 400 5.71 -6.46 6.15
CA GLU A 400 6.68 -5.74 6.98
C GLU A 400 7.24 -6.61 8.10
N TYR A 401 6.40 -7.39 8.79
CA TYR A 401 6.84 -8.33 9.82
C TYR A 401 7.80 -9.38 9.28
N LEU A 402 7.60 -9.89 8.06
CA LEU A 402 8.54 -10.84 7.45
C LEU A 402 9.94 -10.24 7.31
N CYS A 403 10.05 -8.97 6.91
CA CYS A 403 11.35 -8.27 6.87
C CYS A 403 11.94 -8.06 8.27
N LEU A 404 11.12 -7.66 9.25
CA LEU A 404 11.58 -7.44 10.63
C LEU A 404 12.05 -8.74 11.29
N LEU A 405 11.38 -9.86 11.02
CA LEU A 405 11.69 -11.19 11.58
C LEU A 405 12.84 -11.88 10.82
N GLN A 406 13.03 -11.55 9.54
CA GLN A 406 14.13 -12.06 8.72
C GLN A 406 14.79 -10.90 7.94
N PRO A 407 15.65 -10.12 8.60
CA PRO A 407 16.38 -9.02 7.98
C PRO A 407 17.09 -9.43 6.69
N GLY A 408 16.97 -8.59 5.65
CA GLY A 408 17.54 -8.84 4.32
C GLY A 408 16.66 -9.65 3.38
N SER A 409 15.50 -10.12 3.84
CA SER A 409 14.45 -10.60 2.94
C SER A 409 13.87 -9.44 2.12
N LYS A 410 13.35 -9.77 0.93
CA LYS A 410 12.68 -8.80 0.06
C LYS A 410 11.25 -8.57 0.57
N LEU A 411 10.87 -7.31 0.76
CA LEU A 411 9.50 -6.92 1.10
C LEU A 411 8.52 -7.46 0.06
N PHE A 412 7.49 -8.18 0.51
CA PHE A 412 6.49 -8.73 -0.39
C PHE A 412 5.62 -7.61 -1.01
N PRO A 413 5.58 -7.45 -2.36
CA PRO A 413 4.82 -6.38 -3.00
C PRO A 413 3.31 -6.70 -3.04
N VAL A 414 2.60 -6.44 -1.93
CA VAL A 414 1.15 -6.66 -1.80
C VAL A 414 0.29 -5.83 -2.76
N ALA A 415 0.89 -4.85 -3.45
CA ALA A 415 0.25 -4.02 -4.47
C ALA A 415 0.43 -4.53 -5.92
N ALA A 416 1.31 -5.52 -6.15
CA ALA A 416 1.50 -6.13 -7.46
C ALA A 416 0.19 -6.75 -7.98
N PRO A 417 0.06 -7.08 -9.27
CA PRO A 417 -1.10 -7.82 -9.76
C PRO A 417 -1.30 -9.14 -9.00
N ALA A 418 -2.55 -9.47 -8.68
CA ALA A 418 -2.89 -10.59 -7.82
C ALA A 418 -2.39 -11.94 -8.38
N TRP A 419 -2.35 -12.11 -9.71
CA TRP A 419 -1.75 -13.28 -10.35
C TRP A 419 -0.26 -13.43 -10.01
N ARG A 420 0.48 -12.33 -9.98
CA ARG A 420 1.90 -12.31 -9.64
C ARG A 420 2.12 -12.59 -8.16
N GLN A 421 1.27 -12.00 -7.32
CA GLN A 421 1.27 -12.26 -5.87
C GLN A 421 1.05 -13.76 -5.59
N ARG A 422 0.05 -14.39 -6.25
CA ARG A 422 -0.22 -15.83 -6.10
C ARG A 422 0.99 -16.69 -6.48
N ARG A 423 1.64 -16.38 -7.61
CA ARG A 423 2.86 -17.08 -8.03
C ARG A 423 3.99 -16.96 -7.00
N TRP A 424 4.25 -15.74 -6.51
CA TRP A 424 5.29 -15.56 -5.48
C TRP A 424 4.95 -16.25 -4.16
N LEU A 425 3.68 -16.33 -3.78
CA LEU A 425 3.25 -17.05 -2.57
C LEU A 425 3.41 -18.57 -2.73
N SER A 426 3.14 -19.13 -3.91
CA SER A 426 3.41 -20.55 -4.17
C SER A 426 4.91 -20.87 -4.11
N ASP A 427 5.76 -19.99 -4.63
CA ASP A 427 7.22 -20.18 -4.58
C ASP A 427 7.74 -20.18 -3.14
N VAL A 428 7.18 -19.31 -2.28
CA VAL A 428 7.54 -19.24 -0.85
C VAL A 428 7.02 -20.46 -0.09
N SER A 429 5.80 -20.92 -0.39
CA SER A 429 5.19 -22.08 0.29
C SER A 429 5.79 -23.42 -0.13
N GLY A 430 6.40 -23.50 -1.32
CA GLY A 430 7.13 -24.69 -1.76
C GLY A 430 8.59 -24.75 -1.30
N ALA A 431 9.11 -23.66 -0.73
CA ALA A 431 10.48 -23.56 -0.21
C ALA A 431 10.55 -23.66 1.33
N ALA A 432 9.41 -23.59 2.01
CA ALA A 432 9.23 -23.84 3.45
C ALA A 432 8.78 -25.29 3.66
#